data_AF-A0AAI9TZH1-F1
#
_entry.id   AF-A0AAI9TZH1-F1
#
_cell.length_a   1.000
_cell.length_b   1.000
_cell.length_c   1.000
_cell.angle_alpha   90.00
_cell.angle_beta   90.00
_cell.angle_gamma   90.00
#
_symmetry.space_group_name_H-M   'P 1'
#
loop_
_entity.id
_entity.type
_entity.pdbx_description
1 polymer ?
#
loop_
_entity_poly.entity_id
_entity_poly.type
_entity_poly.pdbx_seq_one_letter_code
_entity_poly.pdbx_strand_id
1 'polypeptide(L)'
;MVAFGLASASPNGKTVMMSIFLLISALLFGIVTAEKHVKRVTSVDFNWDPENPPLWTIRPEDRDEFLATGNISSLIKRNGVTPCEDHSHPAVLYYQYYEKDCPAPIKFHPDTYKYPGTCIGWDRAGWPEDNACGALCQYRTYFEWAQESPYPMSECHYPVACSLSSTDSTSVGWSASLTGKIGKMWKLGASGSWSWTTSTATGRSFSVTLLKGECGYFTFVPVKKVMCGTYSSAETYPNAIYDYYLCRAEKGPNNTPNICDSQPWLIKNSGNAKDPNAMIPDGTVLFVYTDCRTRLPLPKEYQDPVYASPGVSLHPDTIDSIQQGWVWNTCYFWDMKVKGERAVFIRGSGFKDEKIGDNGEILRKVVEACSSKAGGTFKNHKFTWYDNGKPDDSAKKRGAAWLFEGDVPEKIRPGCIGEALMQMGAATQDQCIGDTMKAQAFN
;
A
#
# COMPACT_ATOMS: atom_id res chain seq x y z
N MET A 1 29.98 9.90 -9.74
CA MET A 1 30.97 9.07 -9.02
C MET A 1 31.60 9.94 -7.94
N VAL A 2 31.26 9.69 -6.67
CA VAL A 2 31.91 10.33 -5.51
C VAL A 2 32.19 9.19 -4.52
N ALA A 3 33.46 8.97 -4.22
CA ALA A 3 33.92 7.91 -3.34
C ALA A 3 33.91 8.40 -1.89
N PHE A 4 33.23 7.66 -1.01
CA PHE A 4 33.37 7.84 0.43
C PHE A 4 34.44 6.87 0.94
N GLY A 5 35.57 7.43 1.38
CA GLY A 5 36.59 6.69 2.12
C GLY A 5 36.11 6.43 3.54
N LEU A 6 36.01 5.15 3.92
CA LEU A 6 35.74 4.73 5.29
C LEU A 6 37.06 4.53 6.03
N ALA A 7 37.31 5.34 7.05
CA ALA A 7 38.32 5.06 8.06
C ALA A 7 37.85 3.92 8.99
N SER A 8 38.85 3.18 9.46
CA SER A 8 38.80 1.86 10.09
C SER A 8 38.09 1.77 11.44
N ALA A 9 37.20 0.79 11.60
CA ALA A 9 36.82 0.22 12.90
C ALA A 9 36.46 -1.28 12.79
N SER A 10 37.13 -2.06 13.65
CA SER A 10 36.94 -3.45 14.14
C SER A 10 36.32 -4.55 13.24
N PRO A 11 36.97 -5.74 13.08
CA PRO A 11 36.53 -6.78 12.15
C PRO A 11 35.26 -7.56 12.54
N ASN A 12 34.83 -7.51 13.81
CA ASN A 12 33.80 -8.43 14.31
C ASN A 12 32.38 -7.84 14.42
N GLY A 13 32.17 -6.58 14.01
CA GLY A 13 30.84 -5.92 14.07
C GLY A 13 30.08 -5.83 12.74
N LYS A 14 30.72 -6.16 11.60
CA LYS A 14 30.14 -5.93 10.27
C LYS A 14 29.17 -7.02 9.84
N THR A 15 29.38 -8.27 10.26
CA THR A 15 28.55 -9.40 9.80
C THR A 15 27.17 -9.41 10.46
N VAL A 16 27.04 -8.89 11.69
CA VAL A 16 25.77 -8.85 12.43
C VAL A 16 24.94 -7.62 12.05
N MET A 17 25.56 -6.44 11.89
CA MET A 17 24.84 -5.21 11.49
C MET A 17 24.37 -5.25 10.03
N MET A 18 25.13 -5.89 9.13
CA MET A 18 24.70 -6.02 7.73
C MET A 18 23.58 -7.07 7.58
N SER A 19 23.57 -8.11 8.42
CA SER A 19 22.48 -9.10 8.46
C SER A 19 21.19 -8.51 9.06
N ILE A 20 21.28 -7.64 10.07
CA ILE A 20 20.11 -6.96 10.65
C ILE A 20 19.56 -5.89 9.70
N PHE A 21 20.40 -5.14 8.99
CA PHE A 21 19.94 -4.16 7.99
C PHE A 21 19.32 -4.83 6.75
N LEU A 22 19.81 -6.01 6.35
CA LEU A 22 19.19 -6.81 5.29
C LEU A 22 17.87 -7.46 5.76
N LEU A 23 17.76 -7.88 7.02
CA LEU A 23 16.51 -8.35 7.61
C LEU A 23 15.47 -7.23 7.78
N ILE A 24 15.85 -6.03 8.21
CA ILE A 24 14.94 -4.89 8.35
C ILE A 24 14.49 -4.37 6.98
N SER A 25 15.36 -4.42 5.97
CA SER A 25 14.95 -4.13 4.59
C SER A 25 13.98 -5.20 4.08
N ALA A 26 14.23 -6.49 4.34
CA ALA A 26 13.31 -7.57 3.99
C ALA A 26 11.99 -7.56 4.78
N LEU A 27 11.97 -7.01 6.01
CA LEU A 27 10.77 -6.85 6.85
C LEU A 27 9.98 -5.57 6.53
N LEU A 28 10.63 -4.49 6.08
CA LEU A 28 9.95 -3.31 5.54
C LEU A 28 9.47 -3.51 4.09
N PHE A 29 10.06 -4.47 3.37
CA PHE A 29 9.49 -5.08 2.16
C PHE A 29 8.65 -6.32 2.49
N GLY A 30 8.18 -6.43 3.75
CA GLY A 30 7.31 -7.48 4.23
C GLY A 30 6.04 -7.54 3.39
N ILE A 31 6.10 -8.40 2.37
CA ILE A 31 5.04 -9.20 1.77
C ILE A 31 3.66 -8.66 2.19
N VAL A 32 3.19 -7.62 1.48
CA VAL A 32 1.77 -7.59 1.14
C VAL A 32 1.58 -8.94 0.47
N THR A 33 0.91 -9.87 1.16
CA THR A 33 0.59 -11.18 0.61
C THR A 33 -0.17 -10.92 -0.65
N ALA A 34 0.54 -10.98 -1.78
CA ALA A 34 -0.03 -10.81 -3.09
C ALA A 34 -1.10 -11.89 -3.21
N GLU A 35 -2.34 -11.43 -3.23
CA GLU A 35 -3.51 -12.28 -3.30
C GLU A 35 -3.36 -13.14 -4.57
N LYS A 36 -3.17 -14.44 -4.39
CA LYS A 36 -3.17 -15.40 -5.50
C LYS A 36 -4.61 -15.55 -5.98
N HIS A 37 -5.05 -14.63 -6.82
CA HIS A 37 -6.34 -14.72 -7.51
C HIS A 37 -6.23 -15.63 -8.72
N VAL A 38 -6.26 -16.95 -8.48
CA VAL A 38 -6.73 -17.90 -9.51
C VAL A 38 -8.09 -18.40 -9.05
N LYS A 39 -9.12 -17.57 -9.25
CA LYS A 39 -10.51 -18.04 -9.24
C LYS A 39 -11.01 -17.96 -10.68
N ARG A 40 -11.74 -18.99 -11.14
CA ARG A 40 -12.67 -18.85 -12.26
C ARG A 40 -13.68 -17.77 -11.84
N VAL A 41 -13.49 -16.55 -12.32
CA VAL A 41 -14.44 -15.47 -12.10
C VAL A 41 -15.62 -15.74 -13.01
N THR A 42 -16.73 -16.22 -12.46
CA THR A 42 -18.05 -16.10 -13.09
C THR A 42 -18.24 -14.64 -13.49
N SER A 43 -18.84 -14.37 -14.66
CA SER A 43 -19.12 -13.01 -15.17
C SER A 43 -19.38 -12.04 -14.02
N VAL A 44 -18.58 -10.98 -13.92
CA VAL A 44 -18.84 -9.93 -12.94
C VAL A 44 -20.11 -9.24 -13.40
N ASP A 45 -21.23 -9.76 -12.92
CA ASP A 45 -22.51 -9.10 -13.00
C ASP A 45 -22.48 -8.09 -11.86
N PHE A 46 -22.23 -6.84 -12.22
CA PHE A 46 -22.33 -5.73 -11.30
C PHE A 46 -23.81 -5.66 -10.91
N ASN A 47 -24.17 -6.27 -9.78
CA ASN A 47 -25.56 -6.45 -9.33
C ASN A 47 -26.16 -5.13 -8.79
N TRP A 48 -26.02 -4.06 -9.56
CA TRP A 48 -26.52 -2.72 -9.32
C TRP A 48 -26.97 -2.08 -10.62
N ASP A 49 -27.93 -1.17 -10.53
CA ASP A 49 -28.52 -0.50 -11.68
C ASP A 49 -27.51 0.46 -12.35
N PRO A 50 -27.14 0.24 -13.63
CA PRO A 50 -26.21 1.12 -14.34
C PRO A 50 -26.67 2.57 -14.46
N GLU A 51 -27.97 2.83 -14.37
CA GLU A 51 -28.54 4.19 -14.37
C GLU A 51 -28.45 4.85 -12.99
N ASN A 52 -28.35 4.05 -11.93
CA ASN A 52 -28.22 4.50 -10.54
C ASN A 52 -27.03 3.83 -9.85
N PRO A 53 -25.80 4.06 -10.33
CA PRO A 53 -24.61 3.43 -9.79
C PRO A 53 -24.36 3.86 -8.33
N PRO A 54 -23.91 2.94 -7.46
CA PRO A 54 -23.49 3.30 -6.11
C PRO A 54 -22.36 4.34 -6.13
N LEU A 55 -22.34 5.30 -5.19
CA LEU A 55 -21.33 6.37 -5.17
C LEU A 55 -19.87 5.88 -5.10
N TRP A 56 -19.64 4.65 -4.62
CA TRP A 56 -18.32 4.05 -4.58
C TRP A 56 -17.79 3.62 -5.95
N THR A 57 -18.64 3.54 -6.99
CA THR A 57 -18.21 3.35 -8.39
C THR A 57 -17.82 4.67 -9.06
N ILE A 58 -18.16 5.81 -8.45
CA ILE A 58 -17.89 7.15 -8.95
C ILE A 58 -16.65 7.72 -8.25
N ARG A 59 -15.72 8.24 -9.07
CA ARG A 59 -14.49 8.86 -8.58
C ARG A 59 -14.81 10.09 -7.73
N PRO A 60 -14.09 10.34 -6.62
CA PRO A 60 -14.34 11.50 -5.78
C PRO A 60 -14.45 12.83 -6.55
N GLU A 61 -13.57 13.04 -7.53
CA GLU A 61 -13.53 14.23 -8.40
C GLU A 61 -14.74 14.37 -9.35
N ASP A 62 -15.48 13.31 -9.61
CA ASP A 62 -16.63 13.29 -10.53
C ASP A 62 -17.99 13.27 -9.82
N ARG A 63 -18.00 13.14 -8.48
CA ARG A 63 -19.23 12.95 -7.70
C ARG A 63 -20.17 14.14 -7.76
N ASP A 64 -19.65 15.37 -7.68
CA ASP A 64 -20.49 16.57 -7.70
C ASP A 64 -21.22 16.72 -9.05
N GLU A 65 -20.53 16.44 -10.15
CA GLU A 65 -21.13 16.41 -11.50
C GLU A 65 -22.18 15.30 -11.59
N PHE A 66 -21.87 14.10 -11.10
CA PHE A 66 -22.80 12.97 -11.11
C PHE A 66 -24.06 13.25 -10.26
N LEU A 67 -23.90 13.79 -9.05
CA LEU A 67 -25.02 14.13 -8.17
C LEU A 67 -25.89 15.25 -8.74
N ALA A 68 -25.30 16.18 -9.50
CA ALA A 68 -26.03 17.26 -10.17
C ALA A 68 -26.80 16.79 -11.42
N THR A 69 -26.27 15.83 -12.17
CA THR A 69 -26.80 15.43 -13.48
C THR A 69 -27.53 14.09 -13.48
N GLY A 70 -27.24 13.22 -12.52
CA GLY A 70 -27.75 11.85 -12.44
C GLY A 70 -27.34 10.96 -13.61
N ASN A 71 -26.35 11.32 -14.42
CA ASN A 71 -26.09 10.64 -15.69
C ASN A 71 -24.61 10.30 -15.90
N ILE A 72 -24.27 9.00 -15.80
CA ILE A 72 -22.92 8.48 -16.07
C ILE A 72 -22.46 8.67 -17.52
N SER A 73 -23.38 8.91 -18.46
CA SER A 73 -23.07 9.09 -19.88
C SER A 73 -22.28 10.37 -20.17
N SER A 74 -22.39 11.42 -19.33
CA SER A 74 -21.56 12.62 -19.49
C SER A 74 -20.08 12.29 -19.21
N LEU A 75 -19.84 11.54 -18.14
CA LEU A 75 -18.50 11.06 -17.74
C LEU A 75 -17.90 10.14 -18.80
N ILE A 76 -18.69 9.23 -19.37
CA ILE A 76 -18.25 8.34 -20.47
C ILE A 76 -17.87 9.15 -21.71
N LYS A 77 -18.67 10.14 -22.10
CA LYS A 77 -18.40 10.98 -23.28
C LYS A 77 -17.17 11.86 -23.12
N ARG A 78 -16.89 12.34 -21.90
CA ARG A 78 -15.73 13.19 -21.59
C ARG A 78 -14.39 12.48 -21.83
N ASN A 79 -14.32 11.17 -21.58
CA ASN A 79 -13.04 10.45 -21.49
C ASN A 79 -12.60 9.74 -22.79
N GLY A 80 -13.39 9.78 -23.88
CA GLY A 80 -13.00 9.21 -25.17
C GLY A 80 -13.08 7.68 -25.27
N VAL A 81 -13.00 7.15 -26.49
CA VAL A 81 -13.54 5.80 -26.86
C VAL A 81 -12.53 4.65 -26.69
N THR A 82 -11.29 4.89 -26.28
CA THR A 82 -10.25 3.84 -26.20
C THR A 82 -9.48 3.84 -24.88
N PRO A 83 -10.12 3.57 -23.73
CA PRO A 83 -9.49 3.67 -22.41
C PRO A 83 -8.41 2.61 -22.19
N CYS A 84 -8.31 1.60 -23.04
CA CYS A 84 -7.27 0.60 -22.96
C CYS A 84 -5.92 1.08 -23.49
N GLU A 85 -5.88 2.09 -24.36
CA GLU A 85 -4.65 2.65 -24.95
C GLU A 85 -4.47 4.13 -24.60
N ASP A 86 -5.57 4.86 -24.38
CA ASP A 86 -5.51 6.25 -23.95
C ASP A 86 -5.23 6.33 -22.45
N HIS A 87 -3.97 6.59 -22.13
CA HIS A 87 -3.50 6.87 -20.79
C HIS A 87 -3.67 8.35 -20.38
N SER A 88 -4.26 9.19 -21.23
CA SER A 88 -4.35 10.63 -20.98
C SER A 88 -5.53 10.99 -20.08
N HIS A 89 -6.56 10.14 -20.03
CA HIS A 89 -7.76 10.34 -19.22
C HIS A 89 -8.03 9.13 -18.33
N PRO A 90 -8.60 9.33 -17.13
CA PRO A 90 -9.00 8.21 -16.28
C PRO A 90 -10.14 7.41 -16.92
N ALA A 91 -10.08 6.07 -16.84
CA ALA A 91 -11.15 5.22 -17.33
C ALA A 91 -12.38 5.30 -16.42
N VAL A 92 -13.58 5.13 -17.00
CA VAL A 92 -14.81 4.94 -16.20
C VAL A 92 -14.74 3.59 -15.50
N LEU A 93 -14.95 3.62 -14.19
CA LEU A 93 -14.86 2.45 -13.33
C LEU A 93 -16.13 1.60 -13.44
N TYR A 94 -15.95 0.29 -13.28
CA TYR A 94 -16.98 -0.75 -13.32
C TYR A 94 -17.83 -0.75 -14.60
N TYR A 95 -17.29 -0.19 -15.68
CA TYR A 95 -17.88 -0.26 -17.03
C TYR A 95 -17.18 -1.37 -17.85
N GLN A 96 -17.96 -2.18 -18.56
CA GLN A 96 -17.42 -3.24 -19.42
C GLN A 96 -17.11 -2.71 -20.82
N TYR A 97 -15.83 -2.71 -21.14
CA TYR A 97 -15.28 -2.40 -22.45
C TYR A 97 -15.08 -3.70 -23.24
N TYR A 98 -15.51 -3.69 -24.50
CA TYR A 98 -15.39 -4.83 -25.40
C TYR A 98 -14.45 -4.50 -26.56
N GLU A 99 -14.43 -5.36 -27.57
CA GLU A 99 -13.55 -5.29 -28.73
C GLU A 99 -13.57 -3.94 -29.46
N LYS A 100 -14.72 -3.25 -29.50
CA LYS A 100 -14.85 -1.94 -30.14
C LYS A 100 -14.11 -0.81 -29.38
N ASP A 101 -14.02 -0.95 -28.05
CA ASP A 101 -13.47 0.06 -27.15
C ASP A 101 -12.00 -0.27 -26.79
N CYS A 102 -11.69 -1.57 -26.75
CA CYS A 102 -10.41 -2.13 -26.37
C CYS A 102 -10.04 -3.24 -27.36
N PRO A 103 -9.54 -2.88 -28.56
CA PRO A 103 -9.28 -3.84 -29.62
C PRO A 103 -8.21 -4.86 -29.20
N ALA A 104 -8.53 -6.15 -29.26
CA ALA A 104 -7.60 -7.20 -28.90
C ALA A 104 -6.48 -7.33 -29.97
N PRO A 105 -5.19 -7.45 -29.58
CA PRO A 105 -4.12 -7.71 -30.54
C PRO A 105 -4.32 -9.03 -31.31
N ILE A 106 -4.90 -10.04 -30.65
CA ILE A 106 -5.23 -11.34 -31.23
C ILE A 106 -6.74 -11.55 -31.17
N LYS A 107 -7.34 -11.85 -32.32
CA LYS A 107 -8.79 -12.08 -32.45
C LYS A 107 -9.14 -13.56 -32.34
N PHE A 108 -10.41 -13.82 -32.04
CA PHE A 108 -11.00 -15.13 -32.26
C PHE A 108 -11.06 -15.45 -33.76
N HIS A 109 -10.95 -16.73 -34.10
CA HIS A 109 -11.37 -17.21 -35.40
C HIS A 109 -12.88 -16.94 -35.61
N PRO A 110 -13.32 -16.76 -36.87
CA PRO A 110 -14.75 -16.64 -37.16
C PRO A 110 -15.50 -17.89 -36.72
N ASP A 111 -16.78 -17.75 -36.39
CA ASP A 111 -17.62 -18.87 -35.89
C ASP A 111 -17.73 -20.04 -36.87
N THR A 112 -17.46 -19.80 -38.16
CA THR A 112 -17.42 -20.82 -39.22
C THR A 112 -16.12 -21.64 -39.24
N TYR A 113 -15.15 -21.30 -38.40
CA TYR A 113 -13.90 -22.05 -38.29
C TYR A 113 -14.15 -23.41 -37.64
N LYS A 114 -13.33 -24.41 -38.01
CA LYS A 114 -13.46 -25.81 -37.52
C LYS A 114 -13.46 -25.91 -35.99
N TYR A 115 -12.82 -24.94 -35.30
CA TYR A 115 -12.77 -24.84 -33.84
C TYR A 115 -13.27 -23.45 -33.39
N PRO A 116 -14.60 -23.24 -33.27
CA PRO A 116 -15.14 -21.94 -32.87
C PRO A 116 -14.69 -21.57 -31.45
N GLY A 117 -14.56 -20.27 -31.19
CA GLY A 117 -14.07 -19.76 -29.90
C GLY A 117 -12.56 -19.96 -29.66
N THR A 118 -11.81 -20.36 -30.68
CA THR A 118 -10.35 -20.51 -30.64
C THR A 118 -9.64 -19.25 -31.16
N CYS A 119 -8.53 -18.91 -30.53
CA CYS A 119 -7.72 -17.75 -30.90
C CYS A 119 -6.88 -17.95 -32.14
N ILE A 120 -6.80 -16.93 -32.99
CA ILE A 120 -5.91 -16.94 -34.15
C ILE A 120 -4.46 -17.12 -33.67
N GLY A 121 -3.74 -18.08 -34.25
CA GLY A 121 -2.34 -18.38 -33.90
C GLY A 121 -2.15 -19.35 -32.73
N TRP A 122 -3.23 -19.98 -32.23
CA TRP A 122 -3.17 -21.02 -31.20
C TRP A 122 -2.26 -22.22 -31.55
N ASP A 123 -2.06 -22.46 -32.84
CA ASP A 123 -1.31 -23.55 -33.45
C ASP A 123 0.08 -23.12 -33.96
N ARG A 124 0.55 -21.94 -33.56
CA ARG A 124 1.86 -21.41 -33.97
C ARG A 124 2.78 -21.28 -32.78
N ALA A 125 4.05 -21.62 -32.96
CA ALA A 125 5.08 -21.21 -32.03
C ALA A 125 5.35 -19.70 -32.25
N GLY A 126 4.97 -18.88 -31.27
CA GLY A 126 5.11 -17.42 -31.37
C GLY A 126 6.55 -16.95 -31.63
N TRP A 127 7.54 -17.65 -31.07
CA TRP A 127 8.98 -17.43 -31.27
C TRP A 127 9.74 -18.76 -31.11
N PRO A 128 10.90 -18.96 -31.79
CA PRO A 128 11.70 -20.17 -31.63
C PRO A 128 12.04 -20.42 -30.15
N GLU A 129 12.39 -19.39 -29.39
CA GLU A 129 12.84 -19.55 -28.00
C GLU A 129 11.70 -19.84 -27.00
N ASP A 130 10.44 -19.63 -27.38
CA ASP A 130 9.32 -19.59 -26.44
C ASP A 130 8.52 -20.89 -26.31
N ASN A 131 8.59 -21.78 -27.32
CA ASN A 131 7.91 -23.11 -27.34
C ASN A 131 6.43 -23.07 -26.94
N ALA A 132 5.80 -21.91 -27.11
CA ALA A 132 4.44 -21.65 -26.69
C ALA A 132 3.53 -21.76 -27.90
N CYS A 133 3.03 -22.97 -28.13
CA CYS A 133 1.88 -23.23 -29.01
C CYS A 133 0.61 -22.71 -28.33
N GLY A 134 0.37 -21.42 -28.44
CA GLY A 134 -0.83 -20.83 -27.88
C GLY A 134 -0.98 -19.36 -28.19
N ALA A 135 -2.19 -18.88 -27.95
CA ALA A 135 -2.61 -17.51 -28.17
C ALA A 135 -3.66 -17.12 -27.12
N LEU A 136 -3.73 -15.83 -26.80
CA LEU A 136 -4.78 -15.29 -25.94
C LEU A 136 -5.62 -14.27 -26.71
N CYS A 137 -6.93 -14.44 -26.71
CA CYS A 137 -7.88 -13.45 -27.18
C CYS A 137 -8.52 -12.77 -25.99
N GLN A 138 -8.32 -11.46 -25.88
CA GLN A 138 -9.12 -10.63 -25.01
C GLN A 138 -10.57 -10.59 -25.54
N TYR A 139 -11.55 -10.60 -24.64
CA TYR A 139 -12.96 -10.35 -25.01
C TYR A 139 -13.64 -9.32 -24.10
N ARG A 140 -13.12 -9.07 -22.91
CA ARG A 140 -13.68 -8.09 -21.96
C ARG A 140 -12.57 -7.40 -21.19
N THR A 141 -12.74 -6.10 -20.97
CA THR A 141 -11.90 -5.32 -20.05
C THR A 141 -12.78 -4.40 -19.22
N TYR A 142 -12.41 -4.18 -17.98
CA TYR A 142 -13.04 -3.19 -17.11
C TYR A 142 -12.01 -2.65 -16.13
N PHE A 143 -12.33 -1.53 -15.49
CA PHE A 143 -11.48 -0.89 -14.51
C PHE A 143 -12.20 -0.84 -13.18
N GLU A 144 -11.52 -1.08 -12.08
CA GLU A 144 -12.14 -1.03 -10.76
C GLU A 144 -11.14 -0.56 -9.72
N TRP A 145 -11.63 -0.19 -8.53
CA TRP A 145 -10.76 0.07 -7.40
C TRP A 145 -10.01 -1.21 -7.00
N ALA A 146 -8.75 -1.05 -6.64
CA ALA A 146 -7.94 -2.08 -6.03
C ALA A 146 -7.83 -1.84 -4.51
N GLN A 147 -7.25 -2.80 -3.82
CA GLN A 147 -7.00 -2.70 -2.39
C GLN A 147 -6.17 -1.46 -2.07
N GLU A 148 -6.54 -0.78 -0.99
CA GLU A 148 -5.85 0.41 -0.50
C GLU A 148 -4.36 0.12 -0.20
N SER A 149 -3.53 1.16 -0.35
CA SER A 149 -2.12 1.13 0.00
C SER A 149 -1.81 2.30 0.94
N PRO A 150 -1.74 2.05 2.26
CA PRO A 150 -1.49 3.10 3.25
C PRO A 150 -0.17 3.83 2.99
N TYR A 151 -0.15 5.16 3.14
CA TYR A 151 1.11 5.90 3.15
C TYR A 151 1.86 5.60 4.44
N PRO A 152 3.12 5.13 4.39
CA PRO A 152 3.88 4.83 5.59
C PRO A 152 3.98 6.05 6.49
N MET A 153 3.79 5.86 7.81
CA MET A 153 3.92 6.93 8.82
C MET A 153 2.96 8.11 8.61
N SER A 154 1.80 7.87 8.00
CA SER A 154 0.79 8.91 7.76
C SER A 154 -0.29 8.95 8.85
N GLU A 155 -0.02 8.35 10.01
CA GLU A 155 -0.95 8.35 11.14
C GLU A 155 -1.16 9.76 11.69
N CYS A 156 -2.42 10.06 11.97
CA CYS A 156 -2.92 11.35 12.39
C CYS A 156 -3.69 11.18 13.69
N HIS A 157 -3.54 12.14 14.59
CA HIS A 157 -4.14 12.09 15.91
C HIS A 157 -4.50 13.51 16.39
N TYR A 158 -5.74 13.71 16.83
CA TYR A 158 -6.14 14.97 17.46
C TYR A 158 -5.44 15.16 18.82
N PRO A 159 -4.77 16.29 19.10
CA PRO A 159 -5.03 17.62 18.53
C PRO A 159 -4.04 18.08 17.47
N VAL A 160 -3.22 17.19 16.90
CA VAL A 160 -2.18 17.56 15.94
C VAL A 160 -2.78 17.64 14.53
N ALA A 161 -2.58 18.77 13.86
CA ALA A 161 -2.97 18.94 12.47
C ALA A 161 -2.20 17.95 11.60
N CYS A 162 -2.89 17.23 10.72
CA CYS A 162 -2.26 16.22 9.89
C CYS A 162 -2.25 16.63 8.42
N SER A 163 -1.14 16.32 7.74
CA SER A 163 -1.00 16.57 6.31
C SER A 163 -0.28 15.44 5.60
N LEU A 164 -0.64 15.23 4.34
CA LEU A 164 0.13 14.47 3.37
C LEU A 164 0.86 15.48 2.48
N SER A 165 2.14 15.27 2.21
CA SER A 165 2.93 16.10 1.32
C SER A 165 3.00 15.46 -0.08
N SER A 166 3.44 16.25 -1.06
CA SER A 166 3.67 15.73 -2.42
C SER A 166 4.91 14.82 -2.53
N THR A 167 5.77 14.78 -1.50
CA THR A 167 6.98 13.94 -1.49
C THR A 167 6.75 12.59 -0.82
N ASP A 168 5.63 12.43 -0.12
CA ASP A 168 5.25 11.12 0.40
C ASP A 168 4.89 10.19 -0.75
N SER A 169 5.14 8.90 -0.53
CA SER A 169 4.86 7.91 -1.55
C SER A 169 4.49 6.58 -0.94
N THR A 170 3.68 5.83 -1.67
CA THR A 170 3.38 4.44 -1.36
C THR A 170 3.52 3.57 -2.61
N SER A 171 3.83 2.30 -2.41
CA SER A 171 3.98 1.34 -3.50
C SER A 171 2.62 0.75 -3.84
N VAL A 172 2.33 0.61 -5.13
CA VAL A 172 1.13 -0.05 -5.65
C VAL A 172 1.54 -1.13 -6.64
N GLY A 173 0.94 -2.30 -6.51
CA GLY A 173 1.21 -3.41 -7.41
C GLY A 173 0.94 -4.74 -6.74
N TRP A 174 0.82 -5.78 -7.55
CA TRP A 174 0.64 -7.15 -7.08
C TRP A 174 1.37 -8.10 -8.01
N SER A 175 1.74 -9.25 -7.46
CA SER A 175 2.43 -10.30 -8.20
C SER A 175 1.59 -10.81 -9.37
N ALA A 176 2.27 -11.26 -10.42
CA ALA A 176 1.64 -11.91 -11.55
C ALA A 176 0.78 -13.10 -11.07
N SER A 177 -0.51 -13.07 -11.38
CA SER A 177 -1.42 -14.19 -11.05
C SER A 177 -1.26 -15.34 -12.06
N LEU A 178 -0.85 -15.02 -13.29
CA LEU A 178 -0.59 -15.97 -14.37
C LEU A 178 0.91 -16.18 -14.60
N THR A 179 1.31 -17.43 -14.77
CA THR A 179 2.73 -17.82 -14.95
C THR A 179 2.92 -18.72 -16.17
N GLY A 180 4.18 -18.96 -16.54
CA GLY A 180 4.52 -19.87 -17.65
C GLY A 180 4.00 -19.39 -19.01
N LYS A 181 3.55 -20.34 -19.84
CA LYS A 181 3.07 -20.08 -21.22
C LYS A 181 1.87 -19.13 -21.24
N ILE A 182 0.93 -19.28 -20.30
CA ILE A 182 -0.26 -18.44 -20.21
C ILE A 182 0.14 -16.99 -19.91
N GLY A 183 1.02 -16.75 -18.93
CA GLY A 183 1.50 -15.40 -18.63
C GLY A 183 2.22 -14.71 -19.80
N LYS A 184 2.98 -15.46 -20.60
CA LYS A 184 3.59 -14.92 -21.82
C LYS A 184 2.55 -14.52 -22.86
N MET A 185 1.62 -15.42 -23.17
CA MET A 185 0.54 -15.12 -24.13
C MET A 185 -0.39 -14.01 -23.63
N TRP A 186 -0.49 -13.85 -22.31
CA TRP A 186 -1.21 -12.76 -21.70
C TRP A 186 -0.63 -11.39 -22.06
N LYS A 187 0.70 -11.23 -21.97
CA LYS A 187 1.36 -9.98 -22.35
C LYS A 187 1.20 -9.64 -23.84
N LEU A 188 1.10 -10.65 -24.70
CA LEU A 188 0.97 -10.47 -26.14
C LEU A 188 -0.48 -10.25 -26.60
N GLY A 189 -1.44 -10.91 -25.95
CA GLY A 189 -2.85 -10.87 -26.30
C GLY A 189 -3.65 -9.77 -25.58
N ALA A 190 -3.01 -9.00 -24.69
CA ALA A 190 -3.65 -7.90 -23.98
C ALA A 190 -3.56 -6.57 -24.75
N SER A 191 -4.69 -5.87 -24.86
CA SER A 191 -4.72 -4.48 -25.36
C SER A 191 -3.91 -3.55 -24.44
N GLY A 192 -3.24 -2.54 -25.01
CA GLY A 192 -2.65 -1.43 -24.22
C GLY A 192 -1.39 -1.75 -23.42
N SER A 193 -0.65 -2.80 -23.77
CA SER A 193 0.49 -3.32 -23.00
C SER A 193 0.09 -3.87 -21.62
N TRP A 194 0.86 -4.85 -21.12
CA TRP A 194 0.58 -5.52 -19.86
C TRP A 194 1.83 -5.66 -18.98
N SER A 195 1.74 -5.19 -17.75
CA SER A 195 2.78 -5.27 -16.74
C SER A 195 2.20 -5.48 -15.34
N TRP A 196 2.67 -6.54 -14.68
CA TRP A 196 2.44 -6.76 -13.24
C TRP A 196 3.45 -6.02 -12.36
N THR A 197 4.20 -5.07 -12.91
CA THR A 197 5.22 -4.34 -12.15
C THR A 197 4.60 -3.48 -11.07
N THR A 198 5.30 -3.40 -9.94
CA THR A 198 5.02 -2.39 -8.92
C THR A 198 5.33 -1.00 -9.47
N SER A 199 4.46 -0.05 -9.15
CA SER A 199 4.63 1.37 -9.41
C SER A 199 4.52 2.14 -8.09
N THR A 200 4.90 3.41 -8.11
CA THR A 200 4.91 4.25 -6.91
C THR A 200 3.90 5.37 -7.08
N ALA A 201 2.91 5.41 -6.19
CA ALA A 201 2.00 6.55 -6.08
C ALA A 201 2.65 7.61 -5.19
N THR A 202 2.62 8.86 -5.64
CA THR A 202 3.05 10.01 -4.84
C THR A 202 1.84 10.66 -4.18
N GLY A 203 2.04 11.25 -3.01
CA GLY A 203 1.02 12.03 -2.32
C GLY A 203 0.71 13.30 -3.10
N ARG A 204 -0.39 13.96 -2.70
CA ARG A 204 -0.61 15.38 -2.98
C ARG A 204 -0.73 16.09 -1.65
N SER A 205 -0.59 17.42 -1.65
CA SER A 205 -0.80 18.22 -0.45
C SER A 205 -2.26 18.09 0.00
N PHE A 206 -2.49 17.29 1.03
CA PHE A 206 -3.79 17.15 1.70
C PHE A 206 -3.63 17.59 3.15
N SER A 207 -4.65 18.25 3.68
CA SER A 207 -4.74 18.54 5.11
C SER A 207 -6.14 18.19 5.58
N VAL A 208 -6.21 17.52 6.73
CA VAL A 208 -7.46 17.15 7.38
C VAL A 208 -7.45 17.78 8.77
N THR A 209 -8.55 18.44 9.11
CA THR A 209 -8.77 18.95 10.47
C THR A 209 -9.55 17.91 11.24
N LEU A 210 -8.94 17.36 12.29
CA LEU A 210 -9.54 16.36 13.16
C LEU A 210 -10.28 17.01 14.32
N LEU A 211 -11.39 16.41 14.74
CA LEU A 211 -12.10 16.72 15.97
C LEU A 211 -11.58 15.85 17.13
N LYS A 212 -11.98 16.20 18.36
CA LYS A 212 -11.58 15.45 19.55
C LYS A 212 -12.02 13.98 19.44
N GLY A 213 -11.06 13.07 19.57
CA GLY A 213 -11.28 11.63 19.49
C GLY A 213 -11.21 11.07 18.06
N GLU A 214 -10.96 11.93 17.06
CA GLU A 214 -10.72 11.48 15.69
C GLU A 214 -9.23 11.23 15.46
N CYS A 215 -8.95 10.07 14.89
CA CYS A 215 -7.65 9.68 14.38
C CYS A 215 -7.82 9.18 12.95
N GLY A 216 -6.70 8.92 12.28
CA GLY A 216 -6.75 8.30 10.97
C GLY A 216 -5.41 8.17 10.31
N TYR A 217 -5.43 7.81 9.03
CA TYR A 217 -4.24 7.74 8.21
C TYR A 217 -4.57 8.04 6.75
N PHE A 218 -3.56 8.42 5.98
CA PHE A 218 -3.70 8.60 4.55
C PHE A 218 -3.44 7.29 3.81
N THR A 219 -4.26 7.00 2.80
CA THR A 219 -4.12 5.80 1.96
C THR A 219 -4.32 6.17 0.50
N PHE A 220 -3.63 5.46 -0.39
CA PHE A 220 -3.89 5.56 -1.82
C PHE A 220 -4.74 4.37 -2.26
N VAL A 221 -5.86 4.62 -2.93
CA VAL A 221 -6.69 3.58 -3.54
C VAL A 221 -6.42 3.56 -5.04
N PRO A 222 -5.62 2.60 -5.54
CA PRO A 222 -5.30 2.50 -6.95
C PRO A 222 -6.51 2.05 -7.77
N VAL A 223 -6.49 2.39 -9.06
CA VAL A 223 -7.33 1.76 -10.08
C VAL A 223 -6.57 0.60 -10.70
N LYS A 224 -7.26 -0.52 -10.92
CA LYS A 224 -6.72 -1.66 -11.67
C LYS A 224 -7.49 -1.87 -12.96
N LYS A 225 -6.76 -2.22 -14.02
CA LYS A 225 -7.32 -2.75 -15.26
C LYS A 225 -7.49 -4.25 -15.08
N VAL A 226 -8.71 -4.75 -15.25
CA VAL A 226 -9.00 -6.18 -15.28
C VAL A 226 -9.34 -6.58 -16.71
N MET A 227 -8.65 -7.59 -17.21
CA MET A 227 -8.87 -8.14 -18.54
C MET A 227 -9.29 -9.59 -18.43
N CYS A 228 -10.25 -10.00 -19.25
CA CYS A 228 -10.64 -11.39 -19.40
C CYS A 228 -10.50 -11.84 -20.85
N GLY A 229 -10.08 -13.08 -21.03
CA GLY A 229 -9.79 -13.67 -22.31
C GLY A 229 -9.98 -15.19 -22.36
N THR A 230 -9.80 -15.73 -23.57
CA THR A 230 -9.68 -17.16 -23.81
C THR A 230 -8.24 -17.47 -24.20
N TYR A 231 -7.63 -18.42 -23.48
CA TYR A 231 -6.33 -18.96 -23.86
C TYR A 231 -6.55 -20.23 -24.68
N SER A 232 -6.11 -20.21 -25.94
CA SER A 232 -6.12 -21.37 -26.83
C SER A 232 -4.71 -21.88 -27.01
N SER A 233 -4.51 -23.19 -26.90
CA SER A 233 -3.19 -23.80 -27.04
C SER A 233 -3.23 -25.12 -27.80
N ALA A 234 -2.09 -25.51 -28.36
CA ALA A 234 -1.89 -26.85 -28.90
C ALA A 234 -0.84 -27.60 -28.07
N GLU A 235 -0.91 -28.93 -28.09
CA GLU A 235 0.21 -29.73 -27.58
C GLU A 235 1.47 -29.48 -28.42
N THR A 236 2.64 -29.45 -27.80
CA THR A 236 3.93 -29.45 -28.51
C THR A 236 4.37 -30.88 -28.80
N TYR A 237 5.11 -31.13 -29.88
CA TYR A 237 5.71 -32.45 -30.10
C TYR A 237 6.72 -32.78 -28.98
N PRO A 238 6.60 -33.93 -28.30
CA PRO A 238 7.58 -34.35 -27.30
C PRO A 238 8.86 -34.83 -28.00
N ASN A 239 10.00 -34.20 -27.68
CA ASN A 239 11.36 -34.70 -27.93
C ASN A 239 11.76 -35.01 -29.39
N ALA A 240 11.77 -34.01 -30.28
CA ALA A 240 12.58 -34.09 -31.50
C ALA A 240 13.42 -32.82 -31.66
N ILE A 241 14.72 -33.00 -31.87
CA ILE A 241 15.74 -31.94 -32.02
C ILE A 241 15.39 -30.96 -33.15
N TYR A 242 14.53 -31.37 -34.09
CA TYR A 242 14.06 -30.55 -35.23
C TYR A 242 12.59 -30.09 -35.13
N ASP A 243 11.75 -30.72 -34.29
CA ASP A 243 10.30 -30.44 -34.22
C ASP A 243 9.86 -29.74 -32.91
N TYR A 244 10.82 -29.31 -32.09
CA TYR A 244 10.55 -28.63 -30.80
C TYR A 244 9.70 -27.35 -30.95
N TYR A 245 9.70 -26.76 -32.16
CA TYR A 245 8.93 -25.57 -32.53
C TYR A 245 7.58 -25.86 -33.21
N LEU A 246 7.22 -27.14 -33.37
CA LEU A 246 5.98 -27.54 -34.05
C LEU A 246 4.85 -27.81 -33.04
N CYS A 247 3.69 -27.29 -33.39
CA CYS A 247 2.44 -27.45 -32.64
C CYS A 247 1.64 -28.61 -33.24
N ARG A 248 1.07 -29.45 -32.37
CA ARG A 248 0.20 -30.57 -32.76
C ARG A 248 -1.20 -30.07 -33.11
N ALA A 249 -1.28 -29.26 -34.16
CA ALA A 249 -2.54 -28.69 -34.65
C ALA A 249 -3.55 -29.78 -35.06
N GLU A 250 -3.06 -30.96 -35.47
CA GLU A 250 -3.88 -32.11 -35.83
C GLU A 250 -4.76 -32.63 -34.68
N LYS A 251 -4.34 -32.41 -33.43
CA LYS A 251 -5.11 -32.81 -32.24
C LYS A 251 -6.22 -31.82 -31.88
N GLY A 252 -6.24 -30.65 -32.52
CA GLY A 252 -7.14 -29.57 -32.18
C GLY A 252 -6.68 -28.75 -30.95
N PRO A 253 -7.37 -27.63 -30.69
CA PRO A 253 -7.01 -26.70 -29.63
C PRO A 253 -7.50 -27.16 -28.25
N ASN A 254 -6.73 -26.86 -27.23
CA ASN A 254 -7.17 -26.80 -25.84
C ASN A 254 -7.51 -25.35 -25.49
N ASN A 255 -8.81 -25.07 -25.34
CA ASN A 255 -9.33 -23.76 -24.98
C ASN A 255 -9.59 -23.70 -23.47
N THR A 256 -8.97 -22.73 -22.81
CA THR A 256 -9.29 -22.33 -21.44
C THR A 256 -10.00 -20.99 -21.49
N PRO A 257 -11.35 -20.97 -21.53
CA PRO A 257 -12.11 -19.74 -21.61
C PRO A 257 -12.16 -19.02 -20.26
N ASN A 258 -12.46 -17.73 -20.30
CA ASN A 258 -12.75 -16.91 -19.12
C ASN A 258 -11.62 -16.93 -18.06
N ILE A 259 -10.39 -16.86 -18.54
CA ILE A 259 -9.25 -16.50 -17.69
C ILE A 259 -9.29 -15.00 -17.53
N CYS A 260 -9.14 -14.51 -16.31
CA CYS A 260 -9.02 -13.08 -16.02
C CYS A 260 -7.75 -12.82 -15.22
N ASP A 261 -7.16 -11.65 -15.44
CA ASP A 261 -6.05 -11.14 -14.66
C ASP A 261 -6.16 -9.61 -14.57
N SER A 262 -5.38 -9.01 -13.67
CA SER A 262 -5.38 -7.56 -13.46
C SER A 262 -3.98 -6.98 -13.37
N GLN A 263 -3.88 -5.70 -13.74
CA GLN A 263 -2.68 -4.89 -13.57
C GLN A 263 -3.01 -3.51 -12.98
N PRO A 264 -2.07 -2.85 -12.29
CA PRO A 264 -2.23 -1.43 -11.94
C PRO A 264 -2.49 -0.62 -13.21
N TRP A 265 -3.50 0.24 -13.18
CA TRP A 265 -3.73 1.15 -14.28
C TRP A 265 -2.86 2.39 -14.11
N LEU A 266 -2.19 2.78 -15.19
CA LEU A 266 -1.32 3.94 -15.20
C LEU A 266 -1.92 5.01 -16.12
N ILE A 267 -1.79 6.27 -15.74
CA ILE A 267 -2.18 7.43 -16.53
C ILE A 267 -0.98 8.38 -16.67
N LYS A 268 -1.02 9.25 -17.68
CA LYS A 268 -0.02 10.29 -17.87
C LYS A 268 -0.12 11.32 -16.76
N ASN A 269 1.02 11.74 -16.23
CA ASN A 269 1.12 12.79 -15.24
C ASN A 269 1.00 14.18 -15.89
N SER A 270 -0.19 14.50 -16.40
CA SER A 270 -0.48 15.78 -17.05
C SER A 270 -0.25 16.99 -16.15
N GLY A 271 -0.20 16.80 -14.82
CA GLY A 271 0.11 17.84 -13.84
C GLY A 271 1.61 18.14 -13.65
N ASN A 272 2.52 17.32 -14.18
CA ASN A 272 3.96 17.54 -14.05
C ASN A 272 4.54 18.23 -15.30
N ALA A 273 4.76 19.54 -15.19
CA ALA A 273 5.34 20.34 -16.27
C ALA A 273 6.75 19.89 -16.72
N LYS A 274 7.49 19.14 -15.88
CA LYS A 274 8.84 18.65 -16.21
C LYS A 274 8.82 17.34 -17.00
N ASP A 275 7.79 16.52 -16.80
CA ASP A 275 7.60 15.26 -17.52
C ASP A 275 6.11 14.93 -17.64
N PRO A 276 5.41 15.54 -18.63
CA PRO A 276 3.97 15.33 -18.82
C PRO A 276 3.65 13.94 -19.39
N ASN A 277 4.66 13.20 -19.84
CA ASN A 277 4.52 11.83 -20.36
C ASN A 277 4.90 10.77 -19.32
N ALA A 278 5.36 11.16 -18.13
CA ALA A 278 5.59 10.23 -17.03
C ALA A 278 4.30 9.48 -16.71
N MET A 279 4.39 8.16 -16.65
CA MET A 279 3.28 7.30 -16.26
C MET A 279 3.23 7.20 -14.74
N ILE A 280 2.07 7.51 -14.15
CA ILE A 280 1.80 7.39 -12.71
C ILE A 280 0.61 6.46 -12.47
N PRO A 281 0.50 5.81 -11.30
CA PRO A 281 -0.69 5.07 -10.95
C PRO A 281 -1.95 5.94 -10.96
N ASP A 282 -3.00 5.46 -11.62
CA ASP A 282 -4.34 6.01 -11.49
C ASP A 282 -4.93 5.60 -10.13
N GLY A 283 -5.72 6.48 -9.51
CA GLY A 283 -6.27 6.27 -8.18
C GLY A 283 -6.59 7.57 -7.46
N THR A 284 -7.01 7.44 -6.21
CA THR A 284 -7.33 8.56 -5.33
C THR A 284 -6.65 8.42 -3.98
N VAL A 285 -6.28 9.54 -3.37
CA VAL A 285 -5.86 9.59 -1.97
C VAL A 285 -7.10 9.75 -1.11
N LEU A 286 -7.23 8.93 -0.08
CA LEU A 286 -8.28 9.03 0.92
C LEU A 286 -7.67 9.25 2.30
N PHE A 287 -8.46 9.89 3.17
CA PHE A 287 -8.23 9.87 4.60
C PHE A 287 -9.16 8.83 5.23
N VAL A 288 -8.59 7.85 5.92
CA VAL A 288 -9.34 6.80 6.62
C VAL A 288 -9.43 7.16 8.08
N TYR A 289 -10.65 7.38 8.58
CA TYR A 289 -10.88 7.68 9.99
C TYR A 289 -10.75 6.42 10.83
N THR A 290 -10.04 6.52 11.95
CA THR A 290 -9.83 5.44 12.91
C THR A 290 -10.22 5.88 14.31
N ASP A 291 -10.60 4.90 15.14
CA ASP A 291 -10.76 5.10 16.57
C ASP A 291 -9.38 5.24 17.24
N CYS A 292 -9.09 6.35 17.92
CA CYS A 292 -7.77 6.60 18.51
C CYS A 292 -7.35 5.57 19.58
N ARG A 293 -8.31 4.92 20.24
CA ARG A 293 -8.03 3.94 21.30
C ARG A 293 -7.61 2.61 20.74
N THR A 294 -8.21 2.17 19.66
CA THR A 294 -7.99 0.84 19.07
C THR A 294 -7.12 0.88 17.82
N ARG A 295 -7.05 2.04 17.16
CA ARG A 295 -6.46 2.30 15.84
C ARG A 295 -7.15 1.60 14.66
N LEU A 296 -8.33 1.02 14.90
CA LEU A 296 -9.09 0.36 13.85
C LEU A 296 -9.94 1.37 13.06
N PRO A 297 -10.19 1.13 11.75
CA PRO A 297 -11.08 1.97 10.97
C PRO A 297 -12.46 2.10 11.61
N LEU A 298 -13.00 3.32 11.58
CA LEU A 298 -14.40 3.55 11.92
C LEU A 298 -15.32 2.85 10.89
N PRO A 299 -16.59 2.59 11.25
CA PRO A 299 -17.59 2.04 10.33
C PRO A 299 -17.66 2.78 8.99
N LYS A 300 -18.08 2.06 7.94
CA LYS A 300 -18.02 2.54 6.54
C LYS A 300 -18.79 3.83 6.29
N GLU A 301 -19.83 4.11 7.06
CA GLU A 301 -20.63 5.34 7.00
C GLU A 301 -19.84 6.61 7.39
N TYR A 302 -18.72 6.47 8.10
CA TYR A 302 -17.81 7.57 8.44
C TYR A 302 -16.67 7.73 7.43
N GLN A 303 -16.59 6.86 6.43
CA GLN A 303 -15.51 6.83 5.46
C GLN A 303 -15.95 7.40 4.10
N ASP A 304 -14.98 7.74 3.27
CA ASP A 304 -15.26 8.03 1.86
C ASP A 304 -15.93 6.80 1.19
N PRO A 305 -16.97 6.99 0.35
CA PRO A 305 -17.62 5.88 -0.35
C PRO A 305 -16.66 4.93 -1.07
N VAL A 306 -15.54 5.40 -1.65
CA VAL A 306 -14.53 4.53 -2.28
C VAL A 306 -14.01 3.48 -1.30
N TYR A 307 -13.78 3.85 -0.04
CA TYR A 307 -13.31 2.93 1.00
C TYR A 307 -14.31 1.79 1.27
N ALA A 308 -15.61 2.06 1.08
CA ALA A 308 -16.66 1.08 1.24
C ALA A 308 -16.74 0.05 0.10
N SER A 309 -16.09 0.33 -1.04
CA SER A 309 -16.10 -0.53 -2.23
C SER A 309 -15.56 -1.94 -1.93
N PRO A 310 -16.14 -3.01 -2.52
CA PRO A 310 -15.67 -4.36 -2.34
C PRO A 310 -14.18 -4.52 -2.70
N GLY A 311 -13.40 -5.05 -1.76
CA GLY A 311 -11.97 -5.33 -1.95
C GLY A 311 -11.04 -4.12 -1.78
N VAL A 312 -11.56 -2.92 -1.48
CA VAL A 312 -10.72 -1.73 -1.22
C VAL A 312 -10.14 -1.74 0.18
N SER A 313 -10.98 -1.82 1.21
CA SER A 313 -10.52 -1.79 2.61
C SER A 313 -9.67 -3.01 2.94
N LEU A 314 -8.52 -2.79 3.57
CA LEU A 314 -7.72 -3.86 4.15
C LEU A 314 -8.47 -4.53 5.31
N HIS A 315 -8.11 -5.79 5.62
CA HIS A 315 -8.63 -6.43 6.82
C HIS A 315 -8.16 -5.66 8.07
N PRO A 316 -9.00 -5.49 9.11
CA PRO A 316 -8.63 -4.75 10.32
C PRO A 316 -7.30 -5.20 10.94
N ASP A 317 -7.04 -6.51 11.00
CA ASP A 317 -5.76 -7.03 11.53
C ASP A 317 -4.54 -6.63 10.68
N THR A 318 -4.71 -6.50 9.36
CA THR A 318 -3.64 -6.04 8.47
C THR A 318 -3.34 -4.56 8.72
N ILE A 319 -4.38 -3.75 8.91
CA ILE A 319 -4.25 -2.32 9.24
C ILE A 319 -3.56 -2.16 10.59
N ASP A 320 -4.01 -2.88 11.62
CA ASP A 320 -3.40 -2.85 12.95
C ASP A 320 -1.93 -3.24 12.87
N SER A 321 -1.57 -4.29 12.10
CA SER A 321 -0.18 -4.69 11.93
C SER A 321 0.67 -3.64 11.20
N ILE A 322 0.13 -2.97 10.17
CA ILE A 322 0.83 -1.91 9.44
C ILE A 322 1.10 -0.72 10.38
N GLN A 323 0.06 -0.25 11.08
CA GLN A 323 0.18 0.87 12.01
C GLN A 323 1.04 0.53 13.23
N GLN A 324 1.03 -0.73 13.68
CA GLN A 324 1.95 -1.19 14.71
C GLN A 324 3.41 -1.09 14.25
N GLY A 325 3.69 -1.26 12.96
CA GLY A 325 5.00 -1.02 12.36
C GLY A 325 5.40 0.46 12.32
N TRP A 326 4.49 1.39 12.59
CA TRP A 326 4.75 2.83 12.65
C TRP A 326 4.99 3.34 14.07
N VAL A 327 4.79 2.49 15.08
CA VAL A 327 5.06 2.83 16.48
C VAL A 327 6.55 3.02 16.71
N TRP A 328 6.93 4.16 17.27
CA TRP A 328 8.30 4.41 17.70
C TRP A 328 8.33 5.23 18.98
N ASN A 329 9.41 5.10 19.73
CA ASN A 329 9.68 5.88 20.93
C ASN A 329 11.18 6.15 21.14
N THR A 330 11.46 7.23 21.87
CA THR A 330 12.76 7.55 22.44
C THR A 330 12.59 7.93 23.90
N CYS A 331 13.42 7.39 24.79
CA CYS A 331 13.41 7.57 26.23
C CYS A 331 14.85 7.83 26.67
N TYR A 332 15.04 8.93 27.40
CA TYR A 332 16.35 9.34 27.92
C TYR A 332 16.22 10.02 29.28
N PHE A 333 17.31 10.03 30.03
CA PHE A 333 17.39 10.67 31.33
C PHE A 333 18.40 11.82 31.29
N TRP A 334 18.08 12.90 31.96
CA TRP A 334 18.93 14.07 32.06
C TRP A 334 19.28 14.38 33.51
N ASP A 335 20.56 14.61 33.78
CA ASP A 335 21.03 15.07 35.08
C ASP A 335 20.78 16.58 35.22
N MET A 336 19.76 16.93 36.01
CA MET A 336 19.41 18.32 36.28
C MET A 336 20.33 18.99 37.31
N LYS A 337 21.35 18.29 37.83
CA LYS A 337 22.19 18.72 38.97
C LYS A 337 21.40 18.98 40.26
N VAL A 338 20.21 18.41 40.36
CA VAL A 338 19.38 18.42 41.57
C VAL A 338 19.68 17.15 42.35
N LYS A 339 20.09 17.30 43.62
CA LYS A 339 20.53 16.17 44.43
C LYS A 339 19.41 15.14 44.59
N GLY A 340 19.65 13.91 44.12
CA GLY A 340 18.74 12.77 44.27
C GLY A 340 17.62 12.71 43.24
N GLU A 341 17.56 13.63 42.27
CA GLU A 341 16.53 13.69 41.24
C GLU A 341 17.16 13.76 39.84
N ARG A 342 16.43 13.28 38.83
CA ARG A 342 16.76 13.38 37.41
C ARG A 342 15.51 13.65 36.61
N ALA A 343 15.64 14.28 35.45
CA ALA A 343 14.53 14.38 34.52
C ALA A 343 14.49 13.13 33.63
N VAL A 344 13.28 12.62 33.36
CA VAL A 344 13.01 11.62 32.32
C VAL A 344 12.28 12.31 31.18
N PHE A 345 12.65 11.98 29.95
CA PHE A 345 11.98 12.42 28.74
C PHE A 345 11.65 11.19 27.90
N ILE A 346 10.37 10.98 27.64
CA ILE A 346 9.84 9.90 26.81
C ILE A 346 9.08 10.56 25.68
N ARG A 347 9.40 10.18 24.47
CA ARG A 347 8.80 10.71 23.26
C ARG A 347 8.35 9.52 22.43
N GLY A 348 7.20 9.63 21.77
CA GLY A 348 6.73 8.58 20.90
C GLY A 348 5.65 9.02 19.93
N SER A 349 5.21 8.08 19.11
CA SER A 349 4.20 8.27 18.07
C SER A 349 3.53 6.94 17.76
N GLY A 350 2.29 7.03 17.26
CA GLY A 350 1.50 5.90 16.79
C GLY A 350 1.06 4.91 17.85
N PHE A 351 1.22 5.20 19.13
CA PHE A 351 0.69 4.35 20.18
C PHE A 351 -0.84 4.44 20.21
N LYS A 352 -1.49 3.30 20.48
CA LYS A 352 -2.93 3.28 20.81
C LYS A 352 -3.19 4.10 22.08
N ASP A 353 -4.22 4.94 22.09
CA ASP A 353 -4.56 5.72 23.29
C ASP A 353 -4.91 4.82 24.48
N GLU A 354 -5.44 3.62 24.25
CA GLU A 354 -5.68 2.66 25.34
C GLU A 354 -4.40 2.19 26.05
N LYS A 355 -3.22 2.38 25.44
CA LYS A 355 -1.91 1.97 25.97
C LYS A 355 -1.20 3.11 26.69
N ILE A 356 -1.31 4.34 26.20
CA ILE A 356 -0.62 5.50 26.79
C ILE A 356 -1.55 6.40 27.64
N GLY A 357 -2.85 6.40 27.34
CA GLY A 357 -3.84 7.36 27.83
C GLY A 357 -3.88 8.62 26.99
N ASP A 358 -5.06 9.21 26.83
CA ASP A 358 -5.32 10.42 26.03
C ASP A 358 -4.34 11.58 26.36
N ASN A 359 -3.93 11.70 27.64
CA ASN A 359 -2.94 12.66 28.10
C ASN A 359 -1.79 11.99 28.88
N GLY A 360 -1.44 10.75 28.52
CA GLY A 360 -0.32 10.03 29.12
C GLY A 360 -0.60 9.49 30.52
N GLU A 361 -1.85 9.32 30.93
CA GLU A 361 -2.21 8.89 32.29
C GLU A 361 -1.73 7.47 32.61
N ILE A 362 -1.66 6.59 31.61
CA ILE A 362 -1.15 5.23 31.78
C ILE A 362 0.38 5.26 31.85
N LEU A 363 1.01 6.08 31.01
CA LEU A 363 2.46 6.30 31.05
C LEU A 363 2.90 6.88 32.41
N ARG A 364 2.13 7.84 32.94
CA ARG A 364 2.33 8.39 34.28
C ARG A 364 2.32 7.31 35.35
N LYS A 365 1.32 6.42 35.35
CA LYS A 365 1.24 5.31 36.32
C LYS A 365 2.46 4.38 36.24
N VAL A 366 2.96 4.11 35.03
CA VAL A 366 4.18 3.31 34.83
C VAL A 366 5.39 3.99 35.46
N VAL A 367 5.62 5.27 35.16
CA VAL A 367 6.78 6.01 35.68
C VAL A 367 6.67 6.19 37.20
N GLU A 368 5.47 6.42 37.74
CA GLU A 368 5.19 6.44 39.18
C GLU A 368 5.56 5.10 39.83
N ALA A 369 5.10 3.98 39.28
CA ALA A 369 5.42 2.65 39.81
C ALA A 369 6.93 2.35 39.79
N CYS A 370 7.62 2.72 38.70
CA CYS A 370 9.07 2.58 38.60
C CYS A 370 9.82 3.48 39.61
N SER A 371 9.33 4.69 39.81
CA SER A 371 9.89 5.64 40.80
C SER A 371 9.69 5.15 42.23
N SER A 372 8.51 4.62 42.56
CA SER A 372 8.25 4.04 43.88
C SER A 372 9.13 2.83 44.18
N LYS A 373 9.37 1.96 43.19
CA LYS A 373 10.33 0.83 43.32
C LYS A 373 11.76 1.31 43.59
N ALA A 374 12.12 2.50 43.11
CA ALA A 374 13.42 3.12 43.36
C ALA A 374 13.48 3.88 44.71
N GLY A 375 12.42 3.85 45.52
CA GLY A 375 12.35 4.51 46.82
C GLY A 375 12.12 6.02 46.75
N GLY A 376 11.52 6.52 45.67
CA GLY A 376 11.17 7.93 45.55
C GLY A 376 9.83 8.17 44.87
N THR A 377 9.60 9.41 44.43
CA THR A 377 8.33 9.87 43.85
C THR A 377 8.55 10.46 42.48
N PHE A 378 7.53 10.40 41.63
CA PHE A 378 7.51 11.05 40.33
C PHE A 378 6.82 12.41 40.44
N LYS A 379 7.45 13.48 39.95
CA LYS A 379 6.97 14.87 40.14
C LYS A 379 7.08 15.68 38.85
N ASN A 380 6.49 16.88 38.86
CA ASN A 380 6.63 17.91 37.82
C ASN A 380 6.44 17.38 36.39
N HIS A 381 5.46 16.49 36.23
CA HIS A 381 5.28 15.78 34.97
C HIS A 381 4.37 16.54 34.01
N LYS A 382 4.63 16.35 32.73
CA LYS A 382 3.85 16.97 31.65
C LYS A 382 3.76 16.03 30.47
N PHE A 383 2.58 15.96 29.87
CA PHE A 383 2.34 15.28 28.61
C PHE A 383 1.90 16.31 27.57
N THR A 384 2.40 16.21 26.34
CA THR A 384 2.06 17.17 25.28
C THR A 384 2.11 16.48 23.92
N TRP A 385 1.01 16.60 23.18
CA TRP A 385 0.95 16.30 21.76
C TRP A 385 1.53 17.47 20.95
N TYR A 386 2.29 17.17 19.90
CA TYR A 386 2.85 18.16 18.99
C TYR A 386 3.07 17.57 17.59
N ASP A 387 3.16 18.45 16.60
CA ASP A 387 3.55 18.06 15.24
C ASP A 387 5.06 17.87 15.18
N ASN A 388 5.49 16.66 14.85
CA ASN A 388 6.89 16.36 14.68
C ASN A 388 7.39 16.82 13.29
N GLY A 389 8.67 17.16 13.22
CA GLY A 389 9.37 17.45 11.96
C GLY A 389 9.21 18.87 11.47
N LYS A 390 9.92 19.17 10.38
CA LYS A 390 9.76 20.38 9.56
C LYS A 390 8.83 20.07 8.37
N PRO A 391 8.24 21.09 7.73
CA PRO A 391 7.37 20.88 6.55
C PRO A 391 8.00 20.04 5.43
N ASP A 392 9.32 20.07 5.29
CA ASP A 392 10.07 19.34 4.24
C ASP A 392 10.68 18.02 4.73
N ASP A 393 10.48 17.64 6.00
CA ASP A 393 10.96 16.35 6.51
C ASP A 393 10.18 15.19 5.88
N SER A 394 10.77 14.01 5.82
CA SER A 394 10.09 12.81 5.29
C SER A 394 8.96 12.34 6.21
N ALA A 395 7.99 11.57 5.69
CA ALA A 395 6.92 10.92 6.48
C ALA A 395 7.41 10.29 7.80
N LYS A 396 8.60 9.67 7.79
CA LYS A 396 9.22 9.05 8.98
C LYS A 396 9.63 10.02 10.09
N LYS A 397 9.71 11.30 9.78
CA LYS A 397 10.18 12.37 10.68
C LYS A 397 9.10 13.41 10.95
N ARG A 398 7.92 13.28 10.36
CA ARG A 398 6.79 14.21 10.48
C ARG A 398 5.55 13.53 11.05
N GLY A 399 4.58 14.30 11.58
CA GLY A 399 3.30 13.77 12.04
C GLY A 399 3.10 13.81 13.56
N ALA A 400 1.95 13.29 14.00
CA ALA A 400 1.50 13.41 15.38
C ALA A 400 2.41 12.64 16.36
N ALA A 401 3.09 13.37 17.24
CA ALA A 401 3.93 12.80 18.28
C ALA A 401 3.55 13.36 19.65
N TRP A 402 3.97 12.64 20.69
CA TRP A 402 3.82 13.08 22.06
C TRP A 402 5.17 13.13 22.78
N LEU A 403 5.25 14.01 23.77
CA LEU A 403 6.35 14.15 24.71
C LEU A 403 5.79 14.02 26.11
N PHE A 404 6.42 13.18 26.91
CA PHE A 404 6.17 12.99 28.32
C PHE A 404 7.46 13.26 29.09
N GLU A 405 7.42 14.21 30.00
CA GLU A 405 8.56 14.64 30.79
C GLU A 405 8.20 14.67 32.27
N GLY A 406 9.19 14.55 33.15
CA GLY A 406 9.01 14.73 34.59
C GLY A 406 10.23 14.33 35.40
N ASP A 407 10.14 14.51 36.71
CA ASP A 407 11.24 14.30 37.65
C ASP A 407 11.11 12.95 38.35
N VAL A 408 12.17 12.16 38.27
CA VAL A 408 12.28 10.80 38.80
C VAL A 408 13.44 10.69 39.81
N PRO A 409 13.42 9.68 40.70
CA PRO A 409 14.53 9.44 41.62
C PRO A 409 15.83 9.11 40.87
N GLU A 410 16.97 9.59 41.37
CA GLU A 410 18.28 9.31 40.74
C GLU A 410 18.59 7.81 40.61
N LYS A 411 18.07 6.99 41.54
CA LYS A 411 18.23 5.54 41.56
C LYS A 411 17.25 4.78 40.67
N ILE A 412 16.44 5.47 39.85
CA ILE A 412 15.47 4.82 38.97
C ILE A 412 16.17 3.86 38.00
N ARG A 413 15.54 2.70 37.78
CA ARG A 413 16.03 1.70 36.83
C ARG A 413 15.51 2.02 35.42
N PRO A 414 16.37 2.35 34.44
CA PRO A 414 15.95 2.64 33.06
C PRO A 414 15.11 1.52 32.45
N GLY A 415 15.54 0.27 32.65
CA GLY A 415 14.85 -0.92 32.18
C GLY A 415 13.43 -1.06 32.69
N CYS A 416 13.08 -0.49 33.85
CA CYS A 416 11.70 -0.53 34.35
C CYS A 416 10.74 0.21 33.42
N ILE A 417 11.15 1.37 32.90
CA ILE A 417 10.35 2.17 31.98
C ILE A 417 10.36 1.52 30.59
N GLY A 418 11.53 1.10 30.09
CA GLY A 418 11.62 0.51 28.75
C GLY A 418 10.88 -0.82 28.63
N GLU A 419 10.93 -1.69 29.63
CA GLU A 419 10.16 -2.96 29.64
C GLU A 419 8.65 -2.68 29.58
N ALA A 420 8.16 -1.68 30.31
CA ALA A 420 6.75 -1.28 30.28
C ALA A 420 6.35 -0.67 28.93
N LEU A 421 7.21 0.15 28.32
CA LEU A 421 6.97 0.67 26.96
C LEU A 421 6.88 -0.46 25.93
N MET A 422 7.73 -1.49 26.02
CA MET A 422 7.64 -2.67 25.15
C MET A 422 6.31 -3.41 25.33
N GLN A 423 5.83 -3.54 26.58
CA GLN A 423 4.51 -4.13 26.85
C GLN A 423 3.34 -3.28 26.30
N MET A 424 3.55 -1.97 26.12
CA MET A 424 2.60 -1.05 25.49
C MET A 424 2.64 -1.09 23.96
N GLY A 425 3.58 -1.83 23.36
CA GLY A 425 3.73 -1.95 21.91
C GLY A 425 4.86 -1.10 21.32
N ALA A 426 5.80 -0.60 22.12
CA ALA A 426 7.01 0.02 21.60
C ALA A 426 7.80 -0.93 20.68
N ALA A 427 8.38 -0.37 19.61
CA ALA A 427 9.26 -1.09 18.70
C ALA A 427 10.76 -0.91 19.04
N THR A 428 11.10 0.06 19.88
CA THR A 428 12.49 0.40 20.23
C THR A 428 12.69 0.46 21.74
N GLN A 429 13.69 -0.29 22.21
CA GLN A 429 14.31 -0.01 23.49
C GLN A 429 15.51 0.90 23.23
N ASP A 430 15.53 2.06 23.85
CA ASP A 430 16.53 3.12 23.68
C ASP A 430 17.40 3.24 24.95
N GLN A 431 17.62 4.42 25.54
CA GLN A 431 18.39 4.51 26.78
C GLN A 431 17.65 3.92 28.00
N CYS A 432 16.37 3.60 27.86
CA CYS A 432 15.59 2.95 28.90
C CYS A 432 15.79 1.43 28.91
N ILE A 433 17.06 0.99 28.86
CA ILE A 433 17.48 -0.42 28.90
C ILE A 433 18.35 -0.68 30.12
N GLY A 434 18.14 -1.84 30.74
CA GLY A 434 19.05 -2.42 31.73
C GLY A 434 18.90 -1.84 33.11
N ASP A 435 19.75 -2.33 34.02
CA ASP A 435 19.60 -2.07 35.45
C ASP A 435 20.31 -0.79 35.92
N THR A 436 21.20 -0.25 35.08
CA THR A 436 22.00 0.93 35.37
C THR A 436 21.99 1.90 34.19
N MET A 437 22.06 3.19 34.51
CA MET A 437 22.23 4.25 33.52
C MET A 437 23.58 4.06 32.81
N LYS A 438 23.58 3.85 31.50
CA LYS A 438 24.83 3.91 30.73
C LYS A 438 25.27 5.38 30.66
N ALA A 439 26.50 5.67 31.07
CA ALA A 439 27.09 7.00 30.90
C ALA A 439 27.14 7.33 29.39
N GLN A 440 26.49 8.41 28.96
CA GLN A 440 26.68 8.92 27.61
C GLN A 440 27.99 9.70 27.53
N ALA A 441 28.89 9.23 26.68
CA ALA A 441 29.84 10.13 26.02
C ALA A 441 29.04 10.92 24.98
N PHE A 442 28.85 12.21 25.22
CA PHE A 442 28.44 13.13 24.16
C PHE A 442 29.63 13.30 23.22
N ASN A 443 29.50 12.79 21.99
CA ASN A 443 30.36 13.18 20.86
C ASN A 443 29.53 14.02 19.90
#